data_AF-A0A2P4PLI8-F1
#
_entry.id   AF-A0A2P4PLI8-F1
#
_cell.length_a   1.000
_cell.length_b   1.000
_cell.length_c   1.000
_cell.angle_alpha   90.00
_cell.angle_beta   90.00
_cell.angle_gamma   90.00
#
_symmetry.space_group_name_H-M   'P 1'
#
loop_
_entity.id
_entity.type
_entity.pdbx_description
1 polymer ?
#
loop_
_entity_poly.entity_id
_entity_poly.type
_entity_poly.pdbx_seq_one_letter_code
_entity_poly.pdbx_strand_id
1 'polypeptide(L)' 'RKRLTQACDACRKKKVKCSGEKPTCNNCARLGVNCTYLPSTRKRGPRVGLVESLEKRLQQME' A
#
# COMPACT_ATOMS: atom_id res chain seq x y z
N ARG A 1 -13.39 5.35 -19.55
CA ARG A 1 -12.59 5.84 -18.39
C ARG A 1 -11.50 4.82 -18.07
N LYS A 2 -10.21 5.16 -18.24
CA LYS A 2 -9.09 4.26 -17.89
C LYS A 2 -9.12 3.98 -16.38
N ARG A 3 -9.18 2.71 -15.96
CA ARG A 3 -9.00 2.33 -14.54
C ARG A 3 -7.55 2.61 -14.17
N LEU A 4 -7.34 3.46 -13.17
CA LEU A 4 -6.01 3.65 -12.60
C LEU A 4 -5.67 2.47 -11.71
N THR A 5 -4.50 1.88 -11.93
CA THR A 5 -4.00 0.72 -11.16
C THR A 5 -3.54 1.13 -9.76
N GLN A 6 -3.16 2.39 -9.56
CA GLN A 6 -2.65 2.90 -8.28
C GLN A 6 -3.05 4.35 -8.03
N ALA A 7 -3.76 4.59 -6.93
CA ALA A 7 -3.93 5.94 -6.39
C ALA A 7 -2.64 6.39 -5.66
N CYS A 8 -2.35 7.70 -5.69
CA CYS A 8 -1.29 8.27 -4.87
C CYS A 8 -1.58 8.08 -3.37
N ASP A 9 -0.55 8.24 -2.53
CA ASP A 9 -0.63 8.01 -1.09
C ASP A 9 -1.63 8.93 -0.40
N ALA A 10 -1.66 10.21 -0.78
CA ALA A 10 -2.62 11.18 -0.25
C ALA A 10 -4.07 10.80 -0.56
N CYS A 11 -4.37 10.40 -1.80
CA CYS A 11 -5.71 9.99 -2.20
C CYS A 11 -6.11 8.64 -1.58
N ARG A 12 -5.16 7.72 -1.47
CA ARG A 12 -5.35 6.42 -0.81
C ARG A 12 -5.65 6.60 0.68
N LYS A 13 -4.91 7.46 1.39
CA LYS A 13 -5.15 7.81 2.80
C LYS A 13 -6.49 8.50 3.01
N LYS A 14 -6.86 9.42 2.11
CA LYS A 14 -8.15 10.13 2.14
C LYS A 14 -9.33 9.31 1.61
N LYS A 15 -9.09 8.10 1.07
CA LYS A 15 -10.10 7.24 0.42
C LYS A 15 -10.91 7.96 -0.68
N VAL A 16 -10.24 8.83 -1.43
CA VAL A 16 -10.85 9.60 -2.53
C VAL A 16 -10.31 9.13 -3.88
N LYS A 17 -11.06 9.41 -4.95
CA LYS A 17 -10.65 9.07 -6.31
C LYS A 17 -9.40 9.88 -6.69
N CYS A 18 -8.35 9.17 -7.08
CA CYS A 18 -7.12 9.77 -7.60
C CYS A 18 -7.24 9.94 -9.12
N SER A 19 -6.85 11.11 -9.65
CA SER A 19 -6.78 11.37 -11.09
C SER A 19 -5.59 10.70 -11.77
N GLY A 20 -4.54 10.35 -11.00
CA GLY A 20 -3.37 9.63 -11.51
C GLY A 20 -2.40 10.44 -12.37
N GLU A 21 -2.63 11.75 -12.49
CA GLU A 21 -1.75 12.67 -13.20
C GLU A 21 -0.38 12.74 -12.49
N LYS A 22 0.68 12.87 -13.28
CA LYS A 22 2.07 13.01 -12.83
C LYS A 22 2.58 14.38 -13.30
N PRO A 23 3.32 15.14 -12.47
CA PRO A 23 3.87 14.76 -11.16
C PRO A 23 2.84 14.76 -10.01
N THR A 24 1.76 15.52 -10.14
CA THR A 24 0.78 15.74 -9.06
C THR A 24 -0.64 15.46 -9.54
N CYS A 25 -1.41 14.70 -8.76
CA CYS A 25 -2.81 14.42 -9.06
C CYS A 25 -3.68 15.69 -8.92
N ASN A 26 -4.75 15.87 -9.71
CA ASN A 26 -5.64 17.05 -9.59
C ASN A 26 -6.07 17.36 -8.14
N ASN A 27 -6.50 16.34 -7.40
CA ASN A 27 -6.93 16.53 -6.02
C ASN A 27 -5.78 16.96 -5.10
N CYS A 28 -4.58 16.45 -5.34
CA CYS A 28 -3.37 16.77 -4.61
C CYS A 28 -2.92 18.20 -4.89
N ALA A 29 -2.98 18.62 -6.16
CA ALA A 29 -2.66 19.96 -6.61
C ALA A 29 -3.61 20.99 -6.00
N ARG A 30 -4.93 20.72 -6.04
CA ARG A 30 -5.95 21.58 -5.44
C ARG A 30 -5.80 21.73 -3.92
N LEU A 31 -5.39 20.65 -3.25
CA LEU A 31 -5.20 20.62 -1.80
C LEU A 31 -3.82 21.13 -1.35
N GLY A 32 -2.89 21.38 -2.27
CA GLY A 32 -1.51 21.76 -1.94
C GLY A 32 -0.76 20.70 -1.13
N VAL A 33 -1.14 19.43 -1.25
CA VAL A 33 -0.51 18.33 -0.49
C VAL A 33 0.52 17.59 -1.32
N ASN A 34 1.52 17.02 -0.64
CA ASN A 34 2.53 16.22 -1.29
C ASN A 34 1.92 14.97 -1.96
N CYS A 35 2.14 14.83 -3.27
CA CYS A 35 1.61 13.74 -4.08
C CYS A 35 2.70 12.68 -4.29
N THR A 36 2.74 11.69 -3.41
CA THR A 36 3.69 10.58 -3.51
C THR A 36 3.00 9.31 -3.99
N TYR A 37 3.76 8.44 -4.64
CA TYR A 37 3.34 7.09 -5.03
C TYR A 37 4.27 6.06 -4.41
N LEU A 38 4.68 6.30 -3.16
CA LEU A 38 5.66 5.47 -2.48
C LEU A 38 5.05 4.07 -2.25
N PRO A 39 5.79 2.99 -2.56
CA PRO A 39 5.37 1.67 -2.14
C PRO A 39 5.32 1.65 -0.62
N SER A 40 4.15 1.31 -0.04
CA SER A 40 3.99 1.15 1.40
C SER A 40 5.02 0.14 1.90
N THR A 41 6.10 0.62 2.51
CA THR A 41 7.16 -0.19 3.14
C THR A 41 6.71 -0.81 4.45
N ARG A 42 5.42 -0.70 4.83
CA ARG A 42 4.84 -1.60 5.82
C ARG A 42 4.95 -3.01 5.27
N LYS A 43 6.09 -3.64 5.52
CA LYS A 43 6.26 -5.08 5.48
C LYS A 43 5.05 -5.58 6.25
N ARG A 44 4.09 -6.18 5.55
CA ARG A 44 3.03 -6.95 6.20
C ARG A 44 3.77 -7.80 7.22
N GLY A 45 3.30 -7.81 8.47
CA GLY A 45 3.85 -8.72 9.47
C GLY A 45 3.92 -10.14 8.91
N PRO A 46 4.65 -11.05 9.58
CA PRO A 46 4.72 -12.45 9.17
C PRO A 46 3.33 -12.93 8.73
N ARG A 47 3.25 -13.60 7.57
CA ARG A 47 1.97 -14.09 7.05
C ARG A 47 1.27 -14.83 8.18
N VAL A 48 -0.03 -14.59 8.38
CA VAL A 48 -0.80 -15.33 9.40
C VAL A 48 -0.57 -16.82 9.17
N GLY A 49 -0.13 -17.54 10.20
CA GLY A 49 0.23 -18.96 10.12
C GLY A 49 1.68 -19.28 9.70
N LEU A 50 2.50 -18.30 9.31
CA LEU A 50 3.93 -18.53 9.06
C LEU A 50 4.63 -18.95 10.35
N VAL A 51 4.35 -18.26 11.46
CA VAL A 51 4.92 -18.60 12.77
C VAL A 51 4.49 -20.02 13.19
N GLU A 52 3.19 -20.33 13.11
CA GLU A 52 2.67 -21.68 13.42
C GLU A 52 3.32 -22.77 12.54
N SER A 53 3.52 -22.52 11.24
CA SER A 53 4.18 -23.48 10.35
C SER A 53 5.65 -23.70 10.69
N LEU A 54 6.34 -22.66 11.18
CA LEU A 54 7.73 -22.75 11.63
C LEU A 54 7.81 -23.52 12.95
N GLU A 55 6.88 -23.28 13.88
CA GLU A 55 6.75 -24.02 15.15
C GLU A 55 6.49 -25.51 14.91
N LYS A 56 5.52 -25.87 14.06
CA LYS A 56 5.24 -27.28 13.70
C LYS A 56 6.44 -28.00 13.10
N ARG A 57 7.23 -27.29 12.29
CA ARG A 57 8.41 -27.87 11.65
C ARG A 57 9.57 -28.07 12.62
N LEU A 58 9.72 -27.19 13.63
CA LEU A 58 10.65 -27.43 14.73
C LEU A 58 10.24 -28.67 15.54
N GLN A 59 8.96 -28.80 15.85
CA GLN A 59 8.43 -29.89 16.66
C GLN A 59 8.51 -31.29 16.00
N GLN A 60 8.62 -31.37 14.67
CA GLN A 60 8.84 -32.64 13.95
C GLN A 60 10.31 -33.07 13.88
N MET A 61 11.24 -32.20 14.26
CA MET A 61 12.68 -32.44 14.19
C MET A 61 13.29 -32.76 15.57
N GLU A 62 12.47 -32.83 16.61
CA GLU A 62 12.79 -33.29 17.98
C GLU A 62 12.26 -34.71 18.19
#